data_AF-A0A9D7ZTA0-F1
#
_entry.id   AF-A0A9D7ZTA0-F1
#
_cell.length_a   1.000
_cell.length_b   1.000
_cell.length_c   1.000
_cell.angle_alpha   90.00
_cell.angle_beta   90.00
_cell.angle_gamma   90.00
#
_symmetry.space_group_name_H-M   'P 1'
#
loop_
_entity.id
_entity.type
_entity.pdbx_description
1 polymer ?
#
loop_
_entity_poly.entity_id
_entity_poly.type
_entity_poly.pdbx_seq_one_letter_code
_entity_poly.pdbx_strand_id
1 'polypeptide(L)'
;MIISPCISICKTDPQTGYCYGCGRNNEEKKMWKLDSTTNQWKQDNLINIQQRLNGWQLESFKDSYKHKIENGISLYKKVLNNE
;
A
#
# COMPACT_ATOMS: atom_id res chain seq x y z
N MET A 1 -5.92 10.19 10.89
CA MET A 1 -5.91 8.71 10.78
C MET A 1 -4.90 8.32 9.71
N ILE A 2 -4.03 7.32 9.96
CA ILE A 2 -3.06 6.89 8.94
C ILE A 2 -3.79 6.07 7.88
N ILE A 3 -3.75 6.54 6.63
CA ILE A 3 -4.46 5.89 5.51
C ILE A 3 -3.75 4.58 5.15
N SER A 4 -4.53 3.54 4.83
CA SER A 4 -3.94 2.26 4.44
C SER A 4 -3.17 2.38 3.10
N PRO A 5 -1.96 1.82 2.98
CA PRO A 5 -1.17 1.85 1.74
C PRO A 5 -1.69 0.92 0.65
N CYS A 6 -2.83 0.25 0.84
CA CYS A 6 -3.43 -0.53 -0.24
C CYS A 6 -3.86 0.39 -1.40
N ILE A 7 -3.29 0.19 -2.59
CA ILE A 7 -3.65 0.93 -3.82
C ILE A 7 -4.61 0.14 -4.73
N SER A 8 -5.32 -0.86 -4.18
CA SER A 8 -6.28 -1.72 -4.90
C SER A 8 -5.67 -2.63 -5.97
N ILE A 9 -4.34 -2.73 -6.02
CA ILE A 9 -3.59 -3.73 -6.77
C ILE A 9 -3.05 -4.75 -5.77
N CYS A 10 -3.51 -6.00 -5.85
CA CYS A 10 -3.10 -7.06 -4.92
C CYS A 10 -2.61 -8.30 -5.68
N LYS A 11 -1.34 -8.27 -6.05
CA LYS A 11 -0.59 -9.40 -6.62
C LYS A 11 0.67 -9.58 -5.79
N THR A 12 0.90 -10.80 -5.31
CA THR A 12 2.05 -11.12 -4.45
C THR A 12 3.11 -11.82 -5.28
N ASP A 13 4.35 -11.39 -5.12
CA ASP A 13 5.52 -12.06 -5.64
C ASP A 13 5.71 -13.40 -4.90
N PRO A 14 5.69 -14.56 -5.60
CA PRO A 14 5.87 -15.86 -4.95
C PRO A 14 7.29 -16.08 -4.40
N GLN A 15 8.29 -15.33 -4.86
CA GLN A 15 9.67 -15.48 -4.38
C GLN A 15 9.90 -14.72 -3.08
N THR A 16 9.42 -13.48 -2.98
CA THR A 16 9.66 -12.62 -1.81
C THR A 16 8.49 -12.58 -0.82
N GLY A 17 7.28 -12.94 -1.26
CA GLY A 17 6.06 -12.83 -0.45
C GLY A 17 5.48 -11.41 -0.35
N TYR A 18 6.07 -10.42 -1.04
CA TYR A 18 5.61 -9.03 -1.01
C TYR A 18 4.62 -8.71 -2.13
N CYS A 19 3.68 -7.80 -1.85
CA CYS A 19 2.73 -7.33 -2.84
C CYS A 19 3.39 -6.37 -3.84
N TYR A 20 3.31 -6.65 -5.14
CA TYR A 20 3.81 -5.77 -6.21
C TYR A 20 3.22 -4.36 -6.16
N GLY A 21 1.98 -4.21 -5.66
CA GLY A 21 1.32 -2.92 -5.61
C GLY A 21 1.65 -2.08 -4.38
N CYS A 22 1.96 -2.69 -3.23
CA CYS A 22 2.12 -1.92 -1.98
C CYS A 22 3.23 -2.42 -1.05
N GLY A 23 4.09 -3.34 -1.50
CA GLY A 23 5.24 -3.84 -0.74
C GLY A 23 4.92 -4.66 0.53
N ARG A 24 3.64 -4.74 0.95
CA ARG A 24 3.23 -5.48 2.15
C ARG A 24 3.15 -6.98 1.90
N ASN A 25 3.61 -7.75 2.88
CA ASN A 25 3.35 -9.19 2.97
C ASN A 25 1.96 -9.45 3.58
N ASN A 26 1.59 -10.73 3.78
CA ASN A 26 0.29 -11.10 4.31
C ASN A 26 0.13 -10.86 5.82
N GLU A 27 1.18 -10.99 6.63
CA GLU A 27 1.10 -10.68 8.06
C GLU A 27 0.87 -9.18 8.28
N GLU A 28 1.59 -8.32 7.56
CA GLU A 28 1.46 -6.87 7.65
C GLU A 28 0.05 -6.41 7.24
N LYS A 29 -0.56 -7.05 6.23
CA LYS A 29 -1.96 -6.80 5.84
C LYS A 29 -2.94 -7.17 6.95
N LYS A 30 -2.69 -8.26 7.69
CA LYS A 30 -3.51 -8.66 8.84
C LYS A 30 -3.30 -7.70 10.01
N MET A 31 -2.04 -7.42 10.36
CA MET A 31 -1.66 -6.54 11.45
C MET A 31 -2.22 -5.13 11.26
N TRP A 32 -2.20 -4.59 10.04
CA TRP A 32 -2.78 -3.26 9.75
C TRP A 32 -4.28 -3.15 10.14
N LYS A 33 -5.03 -4.26 10.06
CA LYS A 33 -6.47 -4.31 10.36
C LYS A 33 -6.79 -4.50 11.84
N LEU A 34 -5.80 -4.83 12.67
CA LEU A 34 -6.03 -5.01 14.10
C LEU A 34 -6.17 -3.64 14.78
N ASP A 35 -7.16 -3.52 15.66
CA ASP A 35 -7.39 -2.30 16.44
C ASP A 35 -6.26 -2.02 17.42
N SER A 36 -5.55 -3.07 17.87
CA SER A 36 -4.39 -2.97 18.76
C SER A 36 -3.12 -2.46 18.06
N THR A 37 -3.11 -2.32 16.74
CA THR A 37 -1.91 -1.93 15.99
C THR A 37 -1.65 -0.44 16.14
N THR A 38 -0.48 -0.11 16.68
CA THR A 38 -0.09 1.26 17.01
C THR A 38 0.13 2.13 15.77
N ASN A 39 -0.04 3.44 15.95
CA ASN A 39 0.28 4.42 14.90
C ASN A 39 1.77 4.38 14.54
N GLN A 40 2.66 4.16 15.52
CA GLN A 40 4.09 4.03 15.27
C GLN A 40 4.39 2.88 14.30
N TRP A 41 3.83 1.69 14.56
CA TRP A 41 3.99 0.56 13.66
C TRP A 41 3.48 0.85 12.25
N LYS A 42 2.35 1.57 12.12
CA LYS A 42 1.80 1.96 10.81
C LYS A 42 2.72 2.93 10.07
N GLN A 43 3.36 3.89 10.76
CA GLN A 43 4.36 4.79 10.17
C GLN A 43 5.59 4.01 9.72
N ASP A 44 6.13 3.14 10.57
CA ASP A 44 7.31 2.32 10.25
C ASP A 44 7.02 1.38 9.08
N ASN A 45 5.82 0.76 9.05
CA ASN A 45 5.40 -0.09 7.94
C ASN A 45 5.34 0.68 6.61
N LEU A 46 4.86 1.93 6.61
CA LEU A 46 4.84 2.78 5.40
C LEU A 46 6.24 3.08 4.86
N ILE A 47 7.23 3.25 5.74
CA ILE A 47 8.63 3.45 5.35
C ILE A 47 9.20 2.15 4.78
N ASN A 48 9.02 1.05 5.51
CA ASN A 48 9.57 -0.26 5.14
C ASN A 48 9.03 -0.77 3.80
N ILE A 49 7.73 -0.61 3.52
CA ILE A 49 7.15 -1.08 2.26
C ILE A 49 7.67 -0.31 1.05
N GLN A 50 7.98 0.98 1.22
CA GLN A 50 8.53 1.80 0.14
C GLN A 50 9.97 1.40 -0.19
N GLN A 51 10.75 1.00 0.81
CA GLN A 51 12.11 0.50 0.58
C GLN A 51 12.15 -0.84 -0.17
N ARG A 52 11.06 -1.62 -0.13
CA ARG A 52 10.93 -2.89 -0.87
C ARG A 52 10.53 -2.71 -2.33
N LEU A 53 9.96 -1.56 -2.67
CA LEU A 53 9.58 -1.22 -4.04
C LEU A 53 10.74 -0.48 -4.71
N ASN A 54 10.89 -0.65 -6.02
CA ASN A 54 11.93 0.04 -6.79
C ASN A 54 11.43 0.43 -8.19
N GLY A 55 12.18 1.32 -8.83
CA GLY A 55 11.87 1.80 -10.18
C GLY A 55 10.42 2.25 -10.34
N TRP A 56 9.79 1.78 -11.42
CA TRP A 56 8.40 2.14 -11.74
C TRP A 56 7.38 1.69 -10.68
N GLN A 57 7.65 0.61 -9.93
CA GLN A 57 6.74 0.14 -8.88
C GLN A 57 6.64 1.14 -7.73
N LEU A 58 7.80 1.69 -7.31
CA LEU A 58 7.86 2.69 -6.25
C LEU A 58 7.16 3.98 -6.67
N GLU A 59 7.44 4.47 -7.88
CA GLU A 59 6.83 5.69 -8.40
C GLU A 59 5.31 5.53 -8.57
N SER A 60 4.86 4.41 -9.15
CA SER A 60 3.42 4.12 -9.30
C SER A 60 2.70 4.01 -7.95
N PHE A 61 3.36 3.43 -6.94
CA PHE A 61 2.83 3.37 -5.58
C PHE A 61 2.70 4.76 -4.97
N LYS A 62 3.74 5.60 -5.06
CA LYS A 62 3.72 6.97 -4.52
C LYS A 62 2.60 7.79 -5.13
N ASP A 63 2.47 7.79 -6.46
CA ASP A 63 1.41 8.53 -7.16
C ASP A 63 0.02 8.02 -6.77
N SER A 64 -0.17 6.70 -6.77
CA SER A 64 -1.45 6.09 -6.40
C SER A 64 -1.83 6.34 -4.94
N TYR A 65 -0.85 6.31 -4.04
CA TYR A 65 -1.07 6.52 -2.61
C TYR A 65 -1.30 8.00 -2.29
N LYS A 66 -0.56 8.92 -2.92
CA LYS A 66 -0.81 10.37 -2.86
C LYS A 66 -2.23 10.69 -3.31
N HIS A 67 -2.62 10.19 -4.50
CA HIS A 67 -3.97 10.40 -5.01
C HIS A 67 -5.03 9.87 -4.04
N LYS A 68 -4.80 8.71 -3.41
CA LYS A 68 -5.70 8.14 -2.40
C LYS A 68 -5.80 8.98 -1.13
N ILE A 69 -4.71 9.58 -0.67
CA ILE A 69 -4.73 10.48 0.49
C ILE A 69 -5.58 11.72 0.17
N GLU A 70 -5.43 12.27 -1.03
CA GLU A 70 -6.10 13.49 -1.46
C GLU A 70 -7.57 13.27 -1.84
N ASN A 71 -7.91 12.12 -2.45
CA ASN A 71 -9.22 11.88 -3.08
C ASN A 71 -9.99 10.68 -2.49
N GLY A 72 -9.40 9.96 -1.53
CA GLY A 72 -10.01 8.79 -0.89
C GLY A 72 -9.88 7.47 -1.65
N ILE A 73 -9.55 7.50 -2.95
CA ILE A 73 -9.39 6.31 -3.82
C ILE A 73 -8.04 6.29 -4.54
N SER A 74 -7.50 5.10 -4.81
CA SER A 74 -6.27 4.96 -5.61
C SER A 74 -6.53 5.16 -7.10
N LEU A 75 -5.48 5.48 -7.87
CA LEU A 75 -5.57 5.64 -9.34
C LEU A 75 -6.17 4.40 -10.03
N TYR A 76 -5.76 3.20 -9.63
CA TYR A 76 -6.34 1.97 -10.18
C TYR A 76 -7.85 1.85 -9.87
N LYS A 77 -8.27 2.22 -8.66
CA LYS A 77 -9.68 2.18 -8.27
C LYS A 77 -10.51 3.23 -9.03
N LYS A 78 -9.95 4.42 -9.25
CA LYS A 78 -10.55 5.47 -10.08
C LYS A 78 -10.86 4.96 -11.50
N VAL A 79 -9.88 4.32 -12.14
CA VAL A 79 -10.07 3.73 -13.47
C VAL A 79 -11.16 2.66 -13.47
N LEU A 80 -11.21 1.78 -12.46
CA LEU A 80 -12.27 0.78 -12.34
C LEU A 80 -13.66 1.36 -12.13
N ASN A 81 -13.76 2.55 -11.54
CA ASN A 81 -15.02 3.24 -11.29
C ASN A 81 -15.49 4.08 -12.47
N ASN A 82 -14.69 4.22 -13.55
CA ASN A 82 -14.92 5.15 -14.66
C ASN A 82 -15.03 6.64 -14.24
N GLU A 83 -14.27 7.01 -13.20
CA GLU A 83 -14.16 8.39 -12.69
C GLU A 83 -12.90 9.12 -13.20
#